data_AF-A0A812LUD6-F1
#
_entry.id   AF-A0A812LUD6-F1
#
_cell.length_a   1.000
_cell.length_b   1.000
_cell.length_c   1.000
_cell.angle_alpha   90.00
_cell.angle_beta   90.00
_cell.angle_gamma   90.00
#
_symmetry.space_group_name_H-M   'P 1'
#
loop_
_entity.id
_entity.type
_entity.pdbx_description
1 polymer ?
#
loop_
_entity_poly.entity_id
_entity_poly.type
_entity_poly.pdbx_seq_one_letter_code
_entity_poly.pdbx_strand_id
1 'polypeptide(L)'
;MLKPTPASQTPTTAAKARRQDADVRKFEGKEGGVVLSKPVRNQLKRAKDFRRVNEIMEPWLQKMVPQHFLVNCEDINWGPGLGQPDFFATRCYVAVSPKQKRKGSHYGRPALMDSVTALFDGKLDIQISHEDRLHALLSHTSASFGLLYDKKGFRLLIAHGERGTSKQLMEIWSGVWEQGGTLQFLAEKFAEPAHERRLGACLADCGATMLGFLGQGGFGRVFKVKRKNAHYAMKVATDHSRLETEVARLQGARAQGLPVINPEAAEQLTAGAGSYYLMRPVGEPVMWYDCQISKIFEALHKLHKKGLVHGDARIQNIIKSQGKFLWVDFVDTPFPTEPGKIQDIASLCRSLGVNLEHWQGEASLTSKEFISWAEAQRDEEAKTRAPKRSRRK
;
A
#
# COMPACT_ATOMS: atom_id res chain seq x y z
N MET A 1 11.73 13.63 -23.57
CA MET A 1 13.21 13.58 -23.46
C MET A 1 13.61 14.17 -22.11
N LEU A 2 14.14 13.35 -21.20
CA LEU A 2 14.66 13.77 -19.90
C LEU A 2 15.98 14.54 -20.13
N LYS A 3 16.09 15.78 -19.64
CA LYS A 3 17.41 16.40 -19.46
C LYS A 3 18.10 15.65 -18.32
N PRO A 4 19.31 15.11 -18.51
CA PRO A 4 20.06 14.50 -17.43
C PRO A 4 20.36 15.57 -16.38
N THR A 5 20.09 15.27 -15.11
CA THR A 5 20.61 16.06 -13.99
C THR A 5 22.14 15.98 -14.06
N PRO A 6 22.88 17.10 -14.08
CA PRO A 6 24.33 17.07 -14.23
C PRO A 6 24.94 16.33 -13.04
N ALA A 7 25.80 15.35 -13.34
CA ALA A 7 26.45 14.45 -12.40
C ALA A 7 27.50 15.11 -11.48
N SER A 8 27.42 16.44 -11.25
CA SER A 8 28.46 17.22 -10.56
C SER A 8 27.99 18.05 -9.37
N GLN A 9 26.70 18.03 -9.01
CA GLN A 9 26.22 18.77 -7.84
C GLN A 9 26.29 17.90 -6.58
N THR A 10 26.98 18.41 -5.54
CA THR A 10 26.91 17.79 -4.20
C THR A 10 25.46 17.78 -3.72
N PRO A 11 25.03 16.82 -2.87
CA PRO A 11 23.67 16.78 -2.33
C PRO A 11 23.24 18.15 -1.79
N THR A 12 24.10 18.77 -0.98
CA THR A 12 23.91 20.10 -0.41
C THR A 12 23.65 21.20 -1.46
N THR A 13 24.30 21.15 -2.63
CA THR A 13 24.07 22.11 -3.72
C THR A 13 22.71 21.89 -4.36
N ALA A 14 22.31 20.63 -4.57
CA ALA A 14 21.00 20.29 -5.10
C ALA A 14 19.86 20.64 -4.13
N ALA A 15 20.06 20.49 -2.82
CA ALA A 15 19.13 20.98 -1.79
C ALA A 15 18.93 22.49 -1.88
N LYS A 16 20.04 23.23 -1.92
CA LYS A 16 20.01 24.69 -1.92
C LYS A 16 19.27 25.22 -3.15
N ALA A 17 19.49 24.62 -4.32
CA ALA A 17 18.75 24.94 -5.54
C ALA A 17 17.25 24.66 -5.37
N ARG A 18 16.86 23.46 -4.93
CA ARG A 18 15.44 23.12 -4.68
C ARG A 18 14.77 24.03 -3.65
N ARG A 19 15.53 24.51 -2.67
CA ARG A 19 15.07 25.47 -1.66
C ARG A 19 14.72 26.84 -2.24
N GLN A 20 15.35 27.25 -3.34
CA GLN A 20 15.04 28.52 -4.00
C GLN A 20 13.68 28.47 -4.70
N ASP A 21 13.28 27.28 -5.16
CA ASP A 21 12.03 27.07 -5.87
C ASP A 21 10.85 26.71 -4.94
N ALA A 22 11.14 26.37 -3.68
CA ALA A 22 10.15 25.99 -2.66
C ALA A 22 9.76 27.19 -1.79
N ASP A 23 8.50 27.24 -1.36
CA ASP A 23 8.03 28.23 -0.39
C ASP A 23 8.50 27.85 1.03
N VAL A 24 9.46 28.61 1.56
CA VAL A 24 10.08 28.37 2.87
C VAL A 24 9.38 29.19 3.94
N ARG A 25 8.70 28.51 4.86
CA ARG A 25 7.86 29.11 5.90
C ARG A 25 8.33 28.72 7.31
N LYS A 26 8.08 29.60 8.27
CA LYS A 26 8.23 29.30 9.70
C LYS A 26 6.85 29.13 10.31
N PHE A 27 6.69 28.09 11.10
CA PHE A 27 5.50 27.93 11.94
C PHE A 27 5.60 28.89 13.12
N GLU A 28 4.56 29.70 13.29
CA GLU A 28 4.37 30.58 14.43
C GLU A 28 3.24 29.98 15.26
N GLY A 29 3.55 29.64 16.52
CA GLY A 29 2.63 28.91 17.38
C GLY A 29 1.34 29.66 17.68
N LYS A 30 0.32 28.92 18.13
CA LYS A 30 -0.91 29.49 18.70
C LYS A 30 -0.82 29.51 20.22
N GLU A 31 -1.23 30.61 20.86
CA GLU A 31 -1.29 30.69 22.32
C GLU A 31 -2.14 29.54 22.92
N GLY A 32 -1.68 28.97 24.04
CA GLY A 32 -2.39 27.91 24.76
C GLY A 32 -2.38 26.51 24.10
N GLY A 33 -1.70 26.33 22.97
CA GLY A 33 -1.66 25.03 22.29
C GLY A 33 -0.80 23.97 22.97
N VAL A 34 -1.08 22.69 22.70
CA VAL A 34 -0.35 21.55 23.28
C VAL A 34 1.13 21.57 22.88
N VAL A 35 2.01 21.59 23.87
CA VAL A 35 3.48 21.52 23.73
C VAL A 35 4.02 20.18 24.23
N LEU A 36 5.27 19.84 23.87
CA LEU A 36 5.95 18.68 24.48
C LEU A 36 6.01 18.82 26.00
N SER A 37 5.64 17.75 26.72
CA SER A 37 5.67 17.75 28.17
C SER A 37 7.09 17.93 28.70
N LYS A 38 7.24 18.55 29.88
CA LYS A 38 8.54 18.76 30.53
C LYS A 38 9.38 17.46 30.64
N PRO A 39 8.80 16.30 31.00
CA PRO A 39 9.53 15.03 30.99
C PRO A 39 10.08 14.64 29.61
N VAL A 40 9.27 14.75 28.55
CA VAL A 40 9.69 14.41 27.18
C VAL A 40 10.82 15.33 26.72
N ARG A 41 10.69 16.64 26.96
CA ARG A 41 11.75 17.62 26.64
C ARG A 41 13.07 17.31 27.33
N ASN A 42 13.02 16.96 28.62
CA ASN A 42 14.23 16.63 29.38
C ASN A 42 14.89 15.35 28.85
N GLN A 43 14.11 14.37 28.41
CA GLN A 43 14.64 13.17 27.77
C GLN A 43 15.28 13.48 26.42
N LEU A 44 14.64 14.30 25.57
CA LEU A 44 15.19 14.72 24.27
C LEU A 44 16.52 15.47 24.41
N LYS A 45 16.62 16.38 25.40
CA LYS A 45 17.86 17.10 25.69
C LYS A 45 19.02 16.17 26.04
N ARG A 46 18.74 14.99 26.60
CA ARG A 46 19.73 13.98 27.01
C ARG A 46 20.00 12.92 25.94
N ALA A 47 19.25 12.92 24.84
CA ALA A 47 19.47 11.97 23.75
C ALA A 47 20.85 12.20 23.11
N LYS A 48 21.65 11.13 23.00
CA LYS A 48 23.01 11.16 22.45
C LYS A 48 23.09 10.66 21.00
N ASP A 49 22.03 10.03 20.52
CA ASP A 49 21.91 9.50 19.17
C ASP A 49 20.47 9.66 18.66
N PHE A 50 20.29 9.44 17.35
CA PHE A 50 18.99 9.57 16.69
C PHE A 50 17.99 8.49 17.13
N ARG A 51 18.45 7.27 17.46
CA ARG A 51 17.57 6.19 17.93
C ARG A 51 16.86 6.59 19.21
N ARG A 52 17.58 7.21 20.15
CA ARG A 52 16.99 7.70 21.39
C ARG A 52 16.00 8.84 21.14
N VAL A 53 16.25 9.71 20.15
CA VAL A 53 15.27 10.72 19.72
C VAL A 53 13.98 10.05 19.23
N ASN A 54 14.09 9.01 18.43
CA ASN A 54 12.95 8.26 17.87
C ASN A 54 12.12 7.59 18.97
N GLU A 55 12.77 6.86 19.88
CA GLU A 55 12.11 6.21 21.01
C GLU A 55 11.30 7.20 21.87
N ILE A 56 11.82 8.41 22.06
CA ILE A 56 11.16 9.44 22.87
C ILE A 56 10.00 10.10 22.10
N MET A 57 10.15 10.30 20.78
CA MET A 57 9.17 10.99 19.94
C MET A 57 8.02 10.11 19.48
N GLU A 58 8.22 8.79 19.33
CA GLU A 58 7.21 7.86 18.82
C GLU A 58 5.84 8.00 19.52
N PRO A 59 5.73 7.97 20.87
CA PRO A 59 4.44 8.11 21.53
C PRO A 59 3.77 9.48 21.33
N TRP A 60 4.55 10.50 20.99
CA TRP A 60 4.03 11.82 20.66
C TRP A 60 3.56 11.88 19.20
N LEU A 61 4.33 11.31 18.27
CA LEU A 61 3.96 11.24 16.85
C LEU A 61 2.67 10.45 16.64
N GLN A 62 2.46 9.38 17.40
CA GLN A 62 1.22 8.58 17.41
C GLN A 62 -0.03 9.37 17.84
N LYS A 63 0.11 10.60 18.35
CA LYS A 63 -1.03 11.48 18.68
C LYS A 63 -1.49 12.33 17.50
N MET A 64 -0.67 12.47 16.44
CA MET A 64 -1.00 13.32 15.27
C MET A 64 -2.02 12.66 14.34
N VAL A 65 -2.14 11.35 14.40
CA VAL A 65 -2.80 10.48 13.44
C VAL A 65 -3.40 9.31 14.21
N PRO A 66 -4.38 8.57 13.67
CA PRO A 66 -4.88 7.36 14.33
C PRO A 66 -3.72 6.40 14.65
N GLN A 67 -3.76 5.70 15.80
CA GLN A 67 -2.65 4.85 16.25
C GLN A 67 -2.21 3.77 15.23
N HIS A 68 -3.09 3.37 14.31
CA HIS A 68 -2.81 2.37 13.27
C HIS A 68 -2.09 2.94 12.03
N PHE A 69 -1.78 4.25 12.02
CA PHE A 69 -1.25 4.99 10.88
C PHE A 69 0.27 5.10 10.89
N LEU A 70 0.91 5.06 12.05
CA LEU A 70 2.37 5.21 12.19
C LEU A 70 3.06 3.85 12.36
N VAL A 71 4.08 3.58 11.54
CA VAL A 71 4.85 2.33 11.55
C VAL A 71 6.34 2.67 11.68
N ASN A 72 6.99 2.13 12.71
CA ASN A 72 8.45 2.15 12.85
C ASN A 72 9.08 1.20 11.81
N CYS A 73 10.02 1.71 11.01
CA CYS A 73 10.64 0.96 9.92
C CYS A 73 12.17 0.90 9.97
N GLU A 74 12.79 1.26 11.11
CA GLU A 74 14.24 1.36 11.27
C GLU A 74 14.99 0.04 11.00
N ASP A 75 14.37 -1.10 11.27
CA ASP A 75 14.96 -2.44 11.11
C ASP A 75 14.63 -3.08 9.75
N ILE A 76 13.98 -2.37 8.83
CA ILE A 76 13.51 -2.95 7.56
C ILE A 76 14.48 -2.61 6.42
N ASN A 77 14.88 -3.63 5.66
CA ASN A 77 15.59 -3.46 4.39
C ASN A 77 14.58 -3.31 3.25
N TRP A 78 14.41 -2.07 2.78
CA TRP A 78 13.42 -1.71 1.76
C TRP A 78 13.83 -2.01 0.33
N GLY A 79 15.04 -2.50 0.12
CA GLY A 79 15.61 -2.75 -1.21
C GLY A 79 16.58 -1.63 -1.65
N PRO A 80 17.26 -1.82 -2.78
CA PRO A 80 18.27 -0.89 -3.26
C PRO A 80 17.67 0.49 -3.58
N GLY A 81 18.29 1.57 -3.10
CA GLY A 81 17.95 2.95 -3.50
C GLY A 81 16.86 3.65 -2.67
N LEU A 82 16.12 2.94 -1.81
CA LEU A 82 14.99 3.48 -1.04
C LEU A 82 15.36 4.02 0.35
N GLY A 83 16.63 4.04 0.74
CA GLY A 83 17.06 4.50 2.07
C GLY A 83 16.34 3.82 3.25
N GLN A 84 16.44 4.43 4.43
CA GLN A 84 15.87 3.92 5.69
C GLN A 84 15.39 5.13 6.51
N PRO A 85 14.13 5.55 6.35
CA PRO A 85 13.50 6.47 7.29
C PRO A 85 13.18 5.74 8.60
N ASP A 86 12.94 6.50 9.66
CA ASP A 86 12.65 5.94 10.97
C ASP A 86 11.19 5.50 11.11
N PHE A 87 10.25 6.32 10.62
CA PHE A 87 8.83 5.96 10.57
C PHE A 87 8.19 6.24 9.21
N PHE A 88 7.14 5.50 8.93
CA PHE A 88 6.17 5.83 7.90
C PHE A 88 4.83 6.14 8.53
N ALA A 89 4.17 7.19 8.04
CA ALA A 89 2.73 7.21 8.00
C ALA A 89 2.30 6.38 6.80
N THR A 90 1.77 5.19 7.05
CA THR A 90 1.31 4.29 6.00
C THR A 90 -0.18 4.04 6.09
N ARG A 91 -0.82 3.99 4.92
CA ARG A 91 -2.23 3.68 4.71
C ARG A 91 -2.49 2.17 4.72
N CYS A 92 -1.78 1.44 5.60
CA CYS A 92 -2.13 0.15 6.25
C CYS A 92 -1.11 -1.01 6.07
N TYR A 93 -0.54 -1.48 7.20
CA TYR A 93 -0.53 -2.90 7.64
C TYR A 93 0.05 -3.03 9.05
N VAL A 94 -0.59 -3.83 9.94
CA VAL A 94 0.11 -4.65 10.95
C VAL A 94 -0.68 -5.94 11.22
N ALA A 95 -0.08 -7.10 10.97
CA ALA A 95 -0.43 -8.35 11.64
C ALA A 95 0.65 -9.44 11.56
N VAL A 96 0.93 -10.30 12.56
CA VAL A 96 0.85 -10.38 14.05
C VAL A 96 1.67 -11.65 14.40
N SER A 97 2.36 -11.75 15.55
CA SER A 97 2.36 -12.98 16.39
C SER A 97 2.95 -12.70 17.79
N PRO A 98 2.40 -13.26 18.89
CA PRO A 98 2.78 -12.93 20.28
C PRO A 98 4.17 -13.42 20.73
N LYS A 99 4.83 -14.27 19.95
CA LYS A 99 5.87 -15.16 20.47
C LYS A 99 7.30 -14.64 20.41
N GLN A 100 7.57 -13.50 19.78
CA GLN A 100 8.92 -12.91 19.74
C GLN A 100 8.83 -11.38 19.90
N LYS A 101 8.65 -10.92 21.14
CA LYS A 101 8.74 -9.50 21.47
C LYS A 101 10.22 -9.11 21.67
N ARG A 102 10.72 -8.17 20.86
CA ARG A 102 11.38 -6.98 21.43
C ARG A 102 10.31 -5.91 21.60
N LYS A 103 10.31 -5.19 22.73
CA LYS A 103 9.40 -4.05 22.93
C LYS A 103 9.75 -2.99 21.88
N GLY A 104 8.84 -2.71 20.94
CA GLY A 104 8.87 -1.47 20.14
C GLY A 104 9.15 -1.56 18.64
N SER A 105 9.42 -2.74 18.04
CA SER A 105 9.68 -2.82 16.59
C SER A 105 8.75 -3.80 15.85
N HIS A 106 8.18 -3.33 14.73
CA HIS A 106 7.23 -4.04 13.88
C HIS A 106 7.74 -4.05 12.41
N TYR A 107 7.54 -5.16 11.68
CA TYR A 107 8.16 -5.43 10.37
C TYR A 107 7.12 -5.50 9.22
N GLY A 108 7.47 -5.04 8.01
CA GLY A 108 6.66 -5.17 6.77
C GLY A 108 7.50 -5.15 5.47
N ARG A 109 7.02 -5.80 4.40
CA ARG A 109 7.68 -6.02 3.07
C ARG A 109 6.98 -5.23 1.93
N PRO A 110 7.55 -5.13 0.70
CA PRO A 110 7.52 -3.96 -0.22
C PRO A 110 6.22 -3.54 -0.94
N ALA A 111 5.04 -4.07 -0.61
CA ALA A 111 3.77 -3.54 -1.15
C ALA A 111 3.41 -2.13 -0.62
N LEU A 112 4.26 -1.59 0.26
CA LEU A 112 4.03 -0.40 1.07
C LEU A 112 4.22 0.92 0.31
N MET A 113 4.99 0.95 -0.79
CA MET A 113 5.31 2.21 -1.46
C MET A 113 4.11 2.94 -2.04
N ASP A 114 3.05 2.21 -2.41
CA ASP A 114 1.82 2.78 -2.99
C ASP A 114 0.87 3.31 -1.92
N SER A 115 1.03 2.87 -0.67
CA SER A 115 0.16 3.23 0.45
C SER A 115 0.81 4.22 1.42
N VAL A 116 2.02 4.72 1.20
CA VAL A 116 2.65 5.67 2.15
C VAL A 116 2.06 7.07 1.99
N THR A 117 1.59 7.68 3.09
CA THR A 117 1.12 9.07 3.11
C THR A 117 2.22 10.05 3.45
N ALA A 118 3.06 9.68 4.41
CA ALA A 118 4.15 10.53 4.84
C ALA A 118 5.35 9.73 5.36
N LEU A 119 6.54 10.30 5.27
CA LEU A 119 7.79 9.73 5.76
C LEU A 119 8.28 10.54 6.96
N PHE A 120 8.82 9.91 7.98
CA PHE A 120 9.27 10.56 9.21
C PHE A 120 10.69 10.09 9.49
N ASP A 121 11.59 11.02 9.73
CA ASP A 121 13.00 10.69 9.86
C ASP A 121 13.63 11.56 10.96
N GLY A 122 14.00 10.89 12.05
CA GLY A 122 14.55 11.48 13.25
C GLY A 122 16.06 11.65 13.13
N LYS A 123 16.54 12.75 13.71
CA LYS A 123 17.93 13.19 13.63
C LYS A 123 18.39 13.71 14.98
N LEU A 124 19.69 13.67 15.20
CA LEU A 124 20.28 14.32 16.37
C LEU A 124 20.31 15.84 16.20
N ASP A 125 20.57 16.31 14.98
CA ASP A 125 20.48 17.70 14.54
C ASP A 125 20.13 17.72 13.03
N ILE A 126 19.10 18.46 12.64
CA ILE A 126 18.64 18.48 11.25
C ILE A 126 19.61 19.27 10.36
N GLN A 127 20.18 18.60 9.36
CA GLN A 127 21.03 19.17 8.33
C GLN A 127 20.29 19.30 7.00
N ILE A 128 20.79 20.18 6.13
CA ILE A 128 20.25 20.37 4.77
C ILE A 128 20.30 19.08 3.95
N SER A 129 21.38 18.29 4.09
CA SER A 129 21.51 16.99 3.41
C SER A 129 20.46 15.96 3.82
N HIS A 130 19.85 16.10 5.00
CA HIS A 130 18.73 15.24 5.41
C HIS A 130 17.46 15.56 4.62
N GLU A 131 17.25 16.83 4.26
CA GLU A 131 16.12 17.24 3.41
C GLU A 131 16.24 16.63 2.01
N ASP A 132 17.44 16.65 1.42
CA ASP A 132 17.68 16.02 0.12
C ASP A 132 17.41 14.53 0.14
N ARG A 133 17.90 13.86 1.18
CA ARG A 133 17.69 12.42 1.34
C ARG A 133 16.19 12.16 1.46
N LEU A 134 15.48 12.88 2.32
CA LEU A 134 14.04 12.71 2.50
C LEU A 134 13.25 13.02 1.23
N HIS A 135 13.63 14.06 0.48
CA HIS A 135 13.02 14.39 -0.80
C HIS A 135 13.24 13.29 -1.86
N ALA A 136 14.44 12.73 -1.92
CA ALA A 136 14.71 11.57 -2.77
C ALA A 136 13.81 10.38 -2.37
N LEU A 137 13.61 10.13 -1.08
CA LEU A 137 12.67 9.10 -0.60
C LEU A 137 11.23 9.37 -1.03
N LEU A 138 10.76 10.61 -0.90
CA LEU A 138 9.42 11.01 -1.35
C LEU A 138 9.22 10.72 -2.84
N SER A 139 10.24 10.96 -3.66
CA SER A 139 10.21 10.70 -5.10
C SER A 139 10.06 9.21 -5.45
N HIS A 140 10.52 8.30 -4.59
CA HIS A 140 10.38 6.86 -4.82
C HIS A 140 9.05 6.28 -4.28
N THR A 141 8.34 7.00 -3.42
CA THR A 141 7.09 6.57 -2.76
C THR A 141 5.88 7.31 -3.33
N SER A 142 4.66 6.89 -2.97
CA SER A 142 3.45 7.68 -3.20
C SER A 142 3.28 8.85 -2.22
N ALA A 143 4.13 8.95 -1.17
CA ALA A 143 4.00 9.97 -0.13
C ALA A 143 4.28 11.38 -0.65
N SER A 144 3.49 12.34 -0.19
CA SER A 144 3.66 13.77 -0.50
C SER A 144 4.28 14.57 0.64
N PHE A 145 4.38 13.98 1.83
CA PHE A 145 4.86 14.68 3.01
C PHE A 145 6.06 13.98 3.65
N GLY A 146 7.06 14.75 4.05
CA GLY A 146 8.22 14.26 4.79
C GLY A 146 8.45 15.10 6.05
N LEU A 147 8.50 14.48 7.22
CA LEU A 147 8.81 15.14 8.49
C LEU A 147 10.21 14.75 8.98
N LEU A 148 11.13 15.72 8.94
CA LEU A 148 12.37 15.64 9.72
C LEU A 148 12.11 16.16 11.12
N TYR A 149 12.66 15.50 12.12
CA TYR A 149 12.60 15.97 13.51
C TYR A 149 13.89 15.73 14.26
N ASP A 150 14.19 16.59 15.22
CA ASP A 150 15.28 16.44 16.17
C ASP A 150 14.86 16.89 17.57
N LYS A 151 15.84 17.07 18.46
CA LYS A 151 15.60 17.53 19.84
C LYS A 151 15.05 18.96 19.96
N LYS A 152 15.21 19.81 18.92
CA LYS A 152 14.84 21.24 18.94
C LYS A 152 13.49 21.47 18.25
N GLY A 153 13.25 20.79 17.15
CA GLY A 153 12.07 21.05 16.33
C GLY A 153 11.92 20.11 15.16
N PHE A 154 11.27 20.62 14.11
CA PHE A 154 10.97 19.87 12.90
C PHE A 154 11.21 20.67 11.63
N ARG A 155 11.34 19.94 10.53
CA ARG A 155 11.16 20.44 9.16
C ARG A 155 10.18 19.55 8.41
N LEU A 156 9.09 20.13 7.94
CA LEU A 156 8.08 19.45 7.12
C LEU A 156 8.27 19.84 5.65
N LEU A 157 8.52 18.84 4.81
CA LEU A 157 8.62 18.95 3.37
C LEU A 157 7.29 18.53 2.75
N ILE A 158 6.78 19.32 1.82
CA ILE A 158 5.58 19.01 1.02
C ILE A 158 6.00 18.96 -0.45
N ALA A 159 5.85 17.80 -1.09
CA ALA A 159 6.28 17.56 -2.45
C ALA A 159 5.16 16.91 -3.30
N HIS A 160 5.04 17.37 -4.55
CA HIS A 160 4.03 16.91 -5.50
C HIS A 160 4.67 16.26 -6.72
N GLY A 161 3.99 15.28 -7.29
CA GLY A 161 4.44 14.56 -8.48
C GLY A 161 4.25 13.06 -8.35
N GLU A 162 4.51 12.36 -9.46
CA GLU A 162 4.28 10.93 -9.56
C GLU A 162 5.42 10.11 -8.95
N ARG A 163 5.08 8.93 -8.44
CA ARG A 163 6.05 7.97 -7.93
C ARG A 163 7.04 7.58 -9.03
N GLY A 164 8.32 7.46 -8.68
CA GLY A 164 9.38 7.09 -9.61
C GLY A 164 9.87 8.25 -10.47
N THR A 165 9.31 9.45 -10.28
CA THR A 165 9.79 10.70 -10.87
C THR A 165 10.35 11.60 -9.78
N SER A 166 11.23 12.55 -10.16
CA SER A 166 11.65 13.59 -9.22
C SER A 166 10.46 14.48 -8.91
N LYS A 167 9.91 14.36 -7.70
CA LYS A 167 8.82 15.23 -7.24
C LYS A 167 9.30 16.69 -7.16
N GLN A 168 8.37 17.62 -7.34
CA GLN A 168 8.59 19.03 -7.12
C GLN A 168 8.39 19.33 -5.63
N LEU A 169 9.38 19.97 -5.01
CA LEU A 169 9.27 20.44 -3.63
C LEU A 169 8.51 21.77 -3.61
N MET A 170 7.33 21.77 -2.97
CA MET A 170 6.41 22.91 -2.97
C MET A 170 6.61 23.80 -1.75
N GLU A 171 6.65 23.20 -0.56
CA GLU A 171 6.73 23.92 0.71
C GLU A 171 7.75 23.28 1.64
N ILE A 172 8.43 24.12 2.42
CA ILE A 172 9.25 23.70 3.56
C ILE A 172 8.81 24.51 4.78
N TRP A 173 8.25 23.82 5.78
CA TRP A 173 7.91 24.43 7.07
C TRP A 173 8.96 24.09 8.12
N SER A 174 9.36 25.07 8.93
CA SER A 174 10.20 24.85 10.11
C SER A 174 9.49 25.31 11.37
N GLY A 175 9.57 24.54 12.46
CA GLY A 175 9.00 24.91 13.75
C GLY A 175 9.77 24.29 14.91
N VAL A 176 9.49 24.75 16.13
CA VAL A 176 10.09 24.21 17.36
C VAL A 176 9.05 23.55 18.23
N TRP A 177 9.45 22.55 19.01
CA TRP A 177 8.52 21.77 19.83
C TRP A 177 7.86 22.53 20.99
N GLU A 178 8.44 23.68 21.34
CA GLU A 178 7.97 24.55 22.41
C GLU A 178 6.86 25.51 21.97
N GLN A 179 6.60 25.60 20.66
CA GLN A 179 5.50 26.40 20.13
C GLN A 179 4.16 25.70 20.39
N GLY A 180 3.21 26.45 20.96
CA GLY A 180 1.85 25.96 21.13
C GLY A 180 1.20 25.65 19.77
N GLY A 181 0.46 24.55 19.70
CA GLY A 181 -0.33 24.20 18.51
C GLY A 181 0.46 23.44 17.44
N THR A 182 1.74 23.11 17.66
CA THR A 182 2.53 22.28 16.73
C THR A 182 1.86 20.93 16.45
N LEU A 183 1.32 20.27 17.47
CA LEU A 183 0.63 18.98 17.28
C LEU A 183 -0.59 19.14 16.38
N GLN A 184 -1.40 20.19 16.60
CA GLN A 184 -2.58 20.46 15.80
C GLN A 184 -2.21 20.83 14.36
N PHE A 185 -1.21 21.70 14.18
CA PHE A 185 -0.70 22.06 12.86
C PHE A 185 -0.24 20.84 12.06
N LEU A 186 0.56 19.96 12.68
CA LEU A 186 1.00 18.74 12.01
C LEU A 186 -0.17 17.79 11.76
N ALA A 187 -1.09 17.61 12.71
CA ALA A 187 -2.29 16.79 12.53
C ALA A 187 -3.19 17.30 11.39
N GLU A 188 -3.32 18.61 11.22
CA GLU A 188 -4.04 19.24 10.10
C GLU A 188 -3.32 19.01 8.77
N LYS A 189 -1.98 19.12 8.74
CA LYS A 189 -1.18 18.83 7.53
C LYS A 189 -1.22 17.35 7.14
N PHE A 190 -1.22 16.46 8.13
CA PHE A 190 -1.35 15.02 7.95
C PHE A 190 -2.80 14.55 8.08
N ALA A 191 -3.77 15.46 7.92
CA ALA A 191 -5.18 15.15 8.16
C ALA A 191 -5.57 13.86 7.46
N GLU A 192 -6.26 13.01 8.21
CA GLU A 192 -6.60 11.68 7.79
C GLU A 192 -7.36 11.73 6.45
N PRO A 193 -6.80 11.16 5.36
CA PRO A 193 -7.48 11.20 4.08
C PRO A 193 -8.84 10.50 4.19
N ALA A 194 -9.78 10.88 3.32
CA ALA A 194 -11.17 10.42 3.44
C ALA A 194 -11.32 8.88 3.45
N HIS A 195 -10.37 8.15 2.88
CA HIS A 195 -10.39 6.69 2.85
C HIS A 195 -10.04 6.05 4.20
N GLU A 196 -9.19 6.69 4.99
CA GLU A 196 -8.72 6.20 6.28
C GLU A 196 -9.78 6.46 7.35
N ARG A 197 -10.40 7.65 7.35
CA ARG A 197 -11.59 7.92 8.18
C ARG A 197 -12.69 6.91 7.93
N ARG A 198 -12.91 6.60 6.64
CA ARG A 198 -13.86 5.58 6.20
C ARG A 198 -13.49 4.19 6.72
N LEU A 199 -12.24 3.79 6.57
CA LEU A 199 -11.76 2.52 7.11
C LEU A 199 -11.99 2.44 8.62
N GLY A 200 -11.63 3.49 9.38
CA GLY A 200 -11.86 3.56 10.82
C GLY A 200 -13.33 3.37 11.17
N ALA A 201 -14.23 4.04 10.45
CA ALA A 201 -15.68 3.89 10.62
C ALA A 201 -16.13 2.44 10.33
N CYS A 202 -15.72 1.85 9.20
CA CYS A 202 -16.07 0.47 8.85
C CYS A 202 -15.53 -0.57 9.85
N LEU A 203 -14.31 -0.36 10.37
CA LEU A 203 -13.72 -1.24 11.39
C LEU A 203 -14.49 -1.16 12.71
N ALA A 204 -14.87 0.05 13.13
CA ALA A 204 -15.63 0.28 14.36
C ALA A 204 -17.02 -0.34 14.27
N ASP A 205 -17.73 -0.09 13.17
CA ASP A 205 -19.05 -0.67 12.89
C ASP A 205 -19.01 -2.21 12.89
N CYS A 206 -18.01 -2.79 12.22
CA CYS A 206 -17.83 -4.24 12.13
C CYS A 206 -17.41 -4.89 13.47
N GLY A 207 -16.89 -4.10 14.42
CA GLY A 207 -16.21 -4.60 15.61
C GLY A 207 -14.95 -5.41 15.26
N ALA A 208 -14.20 -4.95 14.26
CA ALA A 208 -13.04 -5.63 13.72
C ALA A 208 -11.75 -4.84 13.97
N THR A 209 -10.66 -5.56 14.22
CA THR A 209 -9.32 -4.97 14.26
C THR A 209 -8.62 -5.20 12.93
N MET A 210 -8.09 -4.14 12.34
CA MET A 210 -7.30 -4.27 11.13
C MET A 210 -6.03 -5.08 11.41
N LEU A 211 -5.85 -6.12 10.60
CA LEU A 211 -4.62 -6.90 10.50
C LEU A 211 -3.79 -6.44 9.30
N GLY A 212 -4.41 -5.79 8.31
CA GLY A 212 -3.77 -4.83 7.41
C GLY A 212 -4.17 -4.97 5.94
N PHE A 213 -3.40 -4.46 4.99
CA PHE A 213 -3.83 -4.17 3.62
C PHE A 213 -3.58 -5.22 2.50
N LEU A 214 -4.60 -5.96 2.10
CA LEU A 214 -4.47 -6.97 1.05
C LEU A 214 -4.34 -6.40 -0.38
N GLY A 215 -4.76 -5.15 -0.62
CA GLY A 215 -4.60 -4.51 -1.93
C GLY A 215 -5.65 -3.43 -2.20
N GLN A 216 -5.50 -2.73 -3.32
CA GLN A 216 -6.44 -1.72 -3.81
C GLN A 216 -6.81 -2.02 -5.26
N GLY A 217 -8.11 -2.01 -5.55
CA GLY A 217 -8.67 -2.05 -6.90
C GLY A 217 -9.21 -0.69 -7.32
N GLY A 218 -9.86 -0.63 -8.49
CA GLY A 218 -10.47 0.60 -9.00
C GLY A 218 -11.61 1.14 -8.12
N PHE A 219 -12.30 0.27 -7.38
CA PHE A 219 -13.51 0.63 -6.63
C PHE A 219 -13.42 0.39 -5.12
N GLY A 220 -12.24 0.09 -4.59
CA GLY A 220 -12.11 -0.11 -3.15
C GLY A 220 -10.75 -0.59 -2.69
N ARG A 221 -10.61 -0.69 -1.38
CA ARG A 221 -9.42 -1.20 -0.69
C ARG A 221 -9.78 -2.43 0.10
N VAL A 222 -8.90 -3.42 0.10
CA VAL A 222 -9.12 -4.71 0.77
C VAL A 222 -8.15 -4.82 1.92
N PHE A 223 -8.66 -5.22 3.09
CA PHE A 223 -7.89 -5.34 4.33
C PHE A 223 -8.10 -6.71 4.96
N LYS A 224 -7.03 -7.37 5.40
CA LYS A 224 -7.12 -8.43 6.39
C LYS A 224 -7.60 -7.82 7.71
N VAL A 225 -8.61 -8.41 8.33
CA VAL A 225 -9.15 -7.98 9.63
C VAL A 225 -9.38 -9.18 10.53
N LYS A 226 -9.37 -8.95 11.84
CA LYS A 226 -9.78 -9.91 12.85
C LYS A 226 -11.08 -9.44 13.47
N ARG A 227 -12.11 -10.26 13.37
CA ARG A 227 -13.39 -10.07 14.05
C ARG A 227 -13.63 -11.26 14.95
N LYS A 228 -13.77 -11.03 16.26
CA LYS A 228 -13.81 -12.10 17.28
C LYS A 228 -12.57 -13.01 17.13
N ASN A 229 -12.76 -14.31 16.87
CA ASN A 229 -11.69 -15.30 16.75
C ASN A 229 -11.39 -15.72 15.30
N ALA A 230 -11.90 -15.01 14.29
CA ALA A 230 -11.72 -15.36 12.89
C ALA A 230 -11.07 -14.22 12.07
N HIS A 231 -10.41 -14.61 10.99
CA HIS A 231 -9.81 -13.68 10.02
C HIS A 231 -10.70 -13.54 8.80
N TYR A 232 -10.83 -12.30 8.32
CA TYR A 232 -11.60 -11.93 7.16
C TYR A 232 -10.78 -11.03 6.25
N ALA A 233 -11.13 -11.01 4.97
CA ALA A 233 -10.78 -9.90 4.10
C ALA A 233 -11.99 -8.95 4.09
N MET A 234 -11.77 -7.66 4.35
CA MET A 234 -12.76 -6.61 4.37
C MET A 234 -12.49 -5.71 3.17
N LYS A 235 -13.43 -5.63 2.23
CA LYS A 235 -13.37 -4.63 1.15
C LYS A 235 -14.12 -3.39 1.61
N VAL A 236 -13.49 -2.23 1.51
CA VAL A 236 -14.04 -0.91 1.86
C VAL A 236 -14.10 -0.05 0.60
N ALA A 237 -15.27 0.53 0.33
CA ALA A 237 -15.53 1.36 -0.85
C ALA A 237 -16.41 2.58 -0.54
N THR A 238 -16.48 3.49 -1.50
CA THR A 238 -17.42 4.63 -1.50
C THR A 238 -18.77 4.28 -2.09
N ASP A 239 -18.78 3.42 -3.10
CA ASP A 239 -19.96 3.11 -3.90
C ASP A 239 -20.62 1.85 -3.36
N HIS A 240 -21.68 2.03 -2.56
CA HIS A 240 -22.42 0.93 -1.95
C HIS A 240 -23.07 0.02 -3.01
N SER A 241 -23.70 0.62 -4.03
CA SER A 241 -24.42 -0.12 -5.07
C SER A 241 -23.50 -1.06 -5.85
N ARG A 242 -22.26 -0.61 -6.14
CA ARG A 242 -21.24 -1.49 -6.73
C ARG A 242 -20.84 -2.64 -5.80
N LEU A 243 -20.69 -2.40 -4.50
CA LEU A 243 -20.41 -3.47 -3.54
C LEU A 243 -21.56 -4.49 -3.46
N GLU A 244 -22.81 -4.03 -3.42
CA GLU A 244 -23.98 -4.92 -3.42
C GLU A 244 -24.02 -5.79 -4.69
N THR A 245 -23.78 -5.17 -5.85
CA THR A 245 -23.73 -5.86 -7.14
C THR A 245 -22.62 -6.93 -7.16
N GLU A 246 -21.43 -6.59 -6.67
CA GLU A 246 -20.30 -7.52 -6.56
C GLU A 246 -20.60 -8.67 -5.59
N VAL A 247 -21.15 -8.39 -4.41
CA VAL A 247 -21.54 -9.40 -3.42
C VAL A 247 -22.60 -10.34 -4.00
N ALA A 248 -23.64 -9.82 -4.65
CA ALA A 248 -24.69 -10.62 -5.26
C ALA A 248 -24.13 -11.57 -6.35
N ARG A 249 -23.19 -11.11 -7.17
CA ARG A 249 -22.54 -11.94 -8.20
C ARG A 249 -21.69 -13.05 -7.60
N LEU A 250 -20.88 -12.71 -6.61
CA LEU A 250 -20.03 -13.68 -5.91
C LEU A 250 -20.88 -14.72 -5.18
N GLN A 251 -21.97 -14.32 -4.52
CA GLN A 251 -22.93 -15.24 -3.90
C GLN A 251 -23.62 -16.13 -4.94
N GLY A 252 -24.06 -15.56 -6.06
CA GLY A 252 -24.69 -16.31 -7.16
C GLY A 252 -23.75 -17.33 -7.81
N ALA A 253 -22.50 -16.94 -8.07
CA ALA A 253 -21.47 -17.86 -8.57
C ALA A 253 -21.15 -18.96 -7.54
N ARG A 254 -21.06 -18.60 -6.25
CA ARG A 254 -20.80 -19.54 -5.17
C ARG A 254 -21.92 -20.57 -5.02
N ALA A 255 -23.19 -20.16 -5.12
CA ALA A 255 -24.36 -21.04 -5.08
C ALA A 255 -24.34 -22.10 -6.21
N GLN A 256 -23.69 -21.78 -7.34
CA GLN A 256 -23.46 -22.72 -8.44
C GLN A 256 -22.22 -23.61 -8.26
N GLY A 257 -21.53 -23.53 -7.12
CA GLY A 257 -20.34 -24.32 -6.84
C GLY A 257 -19.07 -23.84 -7.54
N LEU A 258 -19.04 -22.60 -8.04
CA LEU A 258 -17.92 -22.05 -8.79
C LEU A 258 -16.73 -21.65 -7.89
N PRO A 259 -15.50 -21.57 -8.43
CA PRO A 259 -14.29 -21.28 -7.65
C PRO A 259 -14.15 -19.77 -7.39
N VAL A 260 -15.05 -19.23 -6.57
CA VAL A 260 -15.06 -17.82 -6.16
C VAL A 260 -14.94 -17.69 -4.65
N ILE A 261 -14.46 -16.54 -4.19
CA ILE A 261 -14.47 -16.19 -2.76
C ILE A 261 -15.89 -16.20 -2.20
N ASN A 262 -16.04 -16.46 -0.90
CA ASN A 262 -17.34 -16.38 -0.23
C ASN A 262 -17.49 -15.01 0.47
N PRO A 263 -18.31 -14.08 -0.06
CA PRO A 263 -18.61 -12.83 0.61
C PRO A 263 -19.79 -12.97 1.60
N GLU A 264 -19.78 -12.14 2.63
CA GLU A 264 -20.93 -11.81 3.45
C GLU A 264 -21.71 -10.64 2.81
N ALA A 265 -22.84 -10.26 3.39
CA ALA A 265 -23.63 -9.14 2.88
C ALA A 265 -22.82 -7.83 2.87
N ALA A 266 -23.13 -6.94 1.92
CA ALA A 266 -22.60 -5.58 1.93
C ALA A 266 -23.33 -4.74 2.97
N GLU A 267 -22.57 -3.96 3.72
CA GLU A 267 -23.05 -3.07 4.77
C GLU A 267 -22.80 -1.62 4.36
N GLN A 268 -23.79 -0.76 4.59
CA GLN A 268 -23.69 0.68 4.39
C GLN A 268 -23.69 1.39 5.75
N LEU A 269 -22.67 2.20 6.01
CA LEU A 269 -22.66 3.03 7.20
C LEU A 269 -23.56 4.26 7.00
N THR A 270 -24.12 4.74 8.11
CA THR A 270 -24.95 5.95 8.15
C THR A 270 -24.25 7.14 7.50
N ALA A 271 -25.03 7.98 6.81
CA ALA A 271 -24.59 9.23 6.20
C ALA A 271 -23.42 9.09 5.21
N GLY A 272 -23.29 7.94 4.53
CA GLY A 272 -22.24 7.73 3.51
C GLY A 272 -20.82 7.67 4.10
N ALA A 273 -20.69 7.43 5.41
CA ALA A 273 -19.41 7.34 6.09
C ALA A 273 -18.52 6.20 5.53
N GLY A 274 -19.12 5.21 4.86
CA GLY A 274 -18.44 4.14 4.16
C GLY A 274 -19.37 3.02 3.77
N SER A 275 -18.86 2.08 2.98
CA SER A 275 -19.50 0.79 2.76
C SER A 275 -18.44 -0.30 2.75
N TYR A 276 -18.79 -1.47 3.26
CA TYR A 276 -17.88 -2.60 3.30
C TYR A 276 -18.60 -3.94 3.16
N TYR A 277 -17.85 -4.98 2.85
CA TYR A 277 -18.29 -6.35 3.07
C TYR A 277 -17.12 -7.22 3.54
N LEU A 278 -17.42 -8.29 4.26
CA LEU A 278 -16.43 -9.29 4.68
C LEU A 278 -16.41 -10.45 3.71
N MET A 279 -15.25 -11.06 3.51
CA MET A 279 -15.11 -12.25 2.69
C MET A 279 -14.12 -13.25 3.30
N ARG A 280 -14.30 -14.52 2.96
CA ARG A 280 -13.50 -15.64 3.45
C ARG A 280 -13.33 -16.72 2.38
N PRO A 281 -12.20 -17.44 2.38
CA PRO A 281 -11.04 -17.30 3.26
C PRO A 281 -10.15 -16.08 2.94
N VAL A 282 -9.29 -15.68 3.89
CA VAL A 282 -8.14 -14.82 3.57
C VAL A 282 -7.06 -15.70 2.94
N GLY A 283 -7.00 -15.72 1.62
CA GLY A 283 -6.01 -16.51 0.88
C GLY A 283 -4.68 -15.78 0.69
N GLU A 284 -3.75 -16.49 0.06
CA GLU A 284 -2.46 -15.96 -0.36
C GLU A 284 -2.57 -15.43 -1.80
N PRO A 285 -1.97 -14.28 -2.13
CA PRO A 285 -1.92 -13.81 -3.51
C PRO A 285 -1.14 -14.81 -4.37
N VAL A 286 -1.61 -15.05 -5.59
CA VAL A 286 -0.89 -15.89 -6.54
C VAL A 286 0.21 -15.06 -7.19
N MET A 287 1.46 -15.51 -7.09
CA MET A 287 2.59 -14.84 -7.72
C MET A 287 2.78 -15.39 -9.13
N TRP A 288 3.07 -14.52 -10.10
CA TRP A 288 3.23 -14.91 -11.51
C TRP A 288 4.29 -15.99 -11.74
N TYR A 289 5.33 -16.02 -10.91
CA TYR A 289 6.41 -17.01 -11.00
C TYR A 289 6.13 -18.33 -10.25
N ASP A 290 5.11 -18.38 -9.39
CA ASP A 290 4.73 -19.56 -8.59
C ASP A 290 3.23 -19.85 -8.77
N CYS A 291 2.84 -19.97 -10.03
CA CYS A 291 1.46 -20.22 -10.42
C CYS A 291 1.32 -21.58 -11.12
N GLN A 292 0.17 -22.24 -10.91
CA GLN A 292 -0.20 -23.47 -11.60
C GLN A 292 -1.18 -23.08 -12.72
N ILE A 293 -0.64 -22.72 -13.90
CA ILE A 293 -1.42 -22.17 -15.02
C ILE A 293 -2.58 -23.07 -15.39
N SER A 294 -2.35 -24.38 -15.54
CA SER A 294 -3.41 -25.37 -15.76
C SER A 294 -4.58 -25.26 -14.78
N LYS A 295 -4.33 -25.14 -13.47
CA LYS A 295 -5.39 -25.00 -12.45
C LYS A 295 -6.09 -23.65 -12.48
N ILE A 296 -5.37 -22.59 -12.83
CA ILE A 296 -5.92 -21.25 -12.98
C ILE A 296 -6.84 -21.19 -14.21
N PHE A 297 -6.41 -21.78 -15.33
CA PHE A 297 -7.21 -21.90 -16.55
C PHE A 297 -8.45 -22.77 -16.31
N GLU A 298 -8.31 -23.88 -15.57
CA GLU A 298 -9.44 -24.70 -15.15
C GLU A 298 -10.44 -23.89 -14.31
N ALA A 299 -9.96 -23.06 -13.38
CA ALA A 299 -10.82 -22.22 -12.56
C ALA A 299 -11.58 -21.17 -13.40
N LEU A 300 -10.94 -20.55 -14.40
CA LEU A 300 -11.60 -19.63 -15.33
C LEU A 300 -12.60 -20.36 -16.22
N HIS A 301 -12.22 -21.54 -16.76
CA HIS A 301 -13.08 -22.35 -17.60
C HIS A 301 -14.37 -22.76 -16.88
N LYS A 302 -14.31 -23.06 -15.57
CA LYS A 302 -15.49 -23.34 -14.76
C LYS A 302 -16.49 -22.18 -14.76
N LEU A 303 -16.02 -20.93 -14.70
CA LEU A 303 -16.88 -19.75 -14.83
C LEU A 303 -17.51 -19.69 -16.23
N HIS A 304 -16.68 -19.78 -17.27
CA HIS A 304 -17.12 -19.67 -18.66
C HIS A 304 -18.13 -20.75 -19.05
N LYS A 305 -17.95 -21.99 -18.57
CA LYS A 305 -18.86 -23.12 -18.77
C LYS A 305 -20.25 -22.90 -18.15
N LYS A 306 -20.34 -22.09 -17.11
CA LYS A 306 -21.62 -21.68 -16.50
C LYS A 306 -22.17 -20.38 -17.09
N GLY A 307 -21.58 -19.90 -18.19
CA GLY A 307 -21.98 -18.65 -18.79
C GLY A 307 -21.70 -17.45 -17.88
N LEU A 308 -20.59 -17.47 -17.14
CA LEU A 308 -20.11 -16.30 -16.41
C LEU A 308 -18.79 -15.84 -16.99
N VAL A 309 -18.63 -14.52 -17.11
CA VAL A 309 -17.38 -13.84 -17.46
C VAL A 309 -16.93 -13.09 -16.21
N HIS A 310 -15.63 -13.06 -15.95
CA HIS A 310 -15.06 -12.35 -14.80
C HIS A 310 -14.98 -10.84 -15.07
N GLY A 311 -14.60 -10.45 -16.29
CA GLY A 311 -14.49 -9.07 -16.77
C GLY A 311 -13.18 -8.36 -16.39
N ASP A 312 -12.38 -8.96 -15.51
CA ASP A 312 -11.00 -8.56 -15.19
C ASP A 312 -10.23 -9.79 -14.71
N ALA A 313 -10.28 -10.88 -15.50
CA ALA A 313 -9.55 -12.09 -15.19
C ALA A 313 -8.04 -11.84 -15.29
N ARG A 314 -7.39 -11.67 -14.13
CA ARG A 314 -5.94 -11.48 -14.01
C ARG A 314 -5.42 -12.19 -12.77
N ILE A 315 -4.15 -12.57 -12.75
CA ILE A 315 -3.54 -13.31 -11.64
C ILE A 315 -3.66 -12.58 -10.29
N GLN A 316 -3.70 -11.25 -10.31
CA GLN A 316 -3.88 -10.41 -9.12
C GLN A 316 -5.28 -10.56 -8.49
N ASN A 317 -6.27 -10.98 -9.28
CA ASN A 317 -7.65 -11.23 -8.83
C ASN A 317 -7.86 -12.73 -8.50
N ILE A 318 -6.78 -13.46 -8.21
CA ILE A 318 -6.81 -14.86 -7.76
C ILE A 318 -6.11 -14.96 -6.41
N ILE A 319 -6.74 -15.70 -5.50
CA ILE A 319 -6.10 -16.12 -4.26
C ILE A 319 -5.98 -17.65 -4.22
N LYS A 320 -4.96 -18.13 -3.50
CA LYS A 320 -4.77 -19.53 -3.16
C LYS A 320 -5.20 -19.77 -1.72
N SER A 321 -6.05 -20.76 -1.48
CA SER A 321 -6.41 -21.19 -0.13
C SER A 321 -6.67 -22.68 -0.10
N GLN A 322 -6.03 -23.39 0.83
CA GLN A 322 -6.17 -24.84 0.99
C GLN A 322 -5.99 -25.61 -0.33
N GLY A 323 -5.01 -25.21 -1.14
CA GLY A 323 -4.71 -25.82 -2.43
C GLY A 323 -5.68 -25.49 -3.58
N LYS A 324 -6.71 -24.67 -3.33
CA LYS A 324 -7.68 -24.20 -4.32
C LYS A 324 -7.38 -22.78 -4.77
N PHE A 325 -7.65 -22.50 -6.04
CA PHE A 325 -7.61 -21.16 -6.62
C PHE A 325 -9.03 -20.58 -6.64
N LEU A 326 -9.19 -19.37 -6.09
CA LEU A 326 -10.48 -18.70 -5.98
C LEU A 326 -10.38 -17.32 -6.62
N TRP A 327 -11.38 -16.98 -7.43
CA TRP A 327 -11.53 -15.66 -8.03
C TRP A 327 -12.11 -14.64 -7.03
N VAL A 328 -11.64 -13.40 -7.12
CA VAL A 328 -12.11 -12.23 -6.37
C VAL A 328 -12.37 -11.06 -7.33
N ASP A 329 -13.05 -10.00 -6.88
CA ASP A 329 -13.15 -8.72 -7.61
C ASP A 329 -13.77 -8.85 -9.03
N PHE A 330 -15.03 -9.29 -9.11
CA PHE A 330 -15.75 -9.40 -10.39
C PHE A 330 -16.07 -8.01 -10.93
N VAL A 331 -15.85 -7.80 -12.23
CA VAL A 331 -16.29 -6.56 -12.89
C VAL A 331 -17.75 -6.69 -13.30
N ASP A 332 -18.48 -5.60 -13.14
CA ASP A 332 -19.86 -5.48 -13.58
C ASP A 332 -19.96 -5.55 -15.12
N THR A 333 -19.98 -6.76 -15.67
CA THR A 333 -20.35 -7.04 -17.06
C THR A 333 -21.77 -7.61 -17.11
N PRO A 334 -22.71 -6.95 -17.81
CA PRO A 334 -24.12 -7.34 -17.78
C PRO A 334 -24.43 -8.61 -18.58
N PHE A 335 -23.53 -9.10 -19.46
CA PHE A 335 -23.77 -10.31 -20.24
C PHE A 335 -22.50 -11.15 -20.49
N PRO A 336 -22.59 -12.48 -20.39
CA PRO A 336 -21.52 -13.40 -20.76
C PRO A 336 -21.46 -13.56 -22.28
N THR A 337 -20.81 -12.62 -22.94
CA THR A 337 -20.61 -12.67 -24.39
C THR A 337 -19.34 -13.46 -24.72
N GLU A 338 -19.29 -14.10 -25.90
CA GLU A 338 -18.04 -14.72 -26.38
C GLU A 338 -16.87 -13.72 -26.42
N PRO A 339 -17.05 -12.46 -26.86
CA PRO A 339 -16.06 -11.40 -26.68
C PRO A 339 -15.57 -11.24 -25.23
N GLY A 340 -16.46 -11.34 -24.24
CA GLY A 340 -16.10 -11.27 -22.83
C GLY A 340 -15.22 -12.44 -22.38
N LYS A 341 -15.50 -13.67 -22.84
CA LYS A 341 -14.66 -14.84 -22.55
C LYS A 341 -13.27 -14.70 -23.17
N ILE A 342 -13.19 -14.25 -24.43
CA ILE A 342 -11.93 -13.99 -25.12
C ILE A 342 -11.13 -12.92 -24.36
N GLN A 343 -11.79 -11.86 -23.90
CA GLN A 343 -11.16 -10.79 -23.11
C GLN A 343 -10.61 -11.32 -21.77
N ASP A 344 -11.35 -12.18 -21.06
CA ASP A 344 -10.86 -12.81 -19.83
C ASP A 344 -9.59 -13.63 -20.09
N ILE A 345 -9.57 -14.45 -21.14
CA ILE A 345 -8.39 -15.25 -21.51
C ILE A 345 -7.21 -14.33 -21.82
N ALA A 346 -7.43 -13.28 -22.61
CA ALA A 346 -6.39 -12.33 -22.99
C ALA A 346 -5.82 -11.56 -21.79
N SER A 347 -6.68 -11.05 -20.91
CA SER A 347 -6.26 -10.36 -19.68
C SER A 347 -5.45 -11.29 -18.77
N LEU A 348 -5.87 -12.56 -18.64
CA LEU A 348 -5.21 -13.52 -17.79
C LEU A 348 -3.82 -13.88 -18.34
N CYS A 349 -3.73 -14.23 -19.63
CA CYS A 349 -2.45 -14.50 -20.30
C CYS A 349 -1.48 -13.33 -20.16
N ARG A 350 -1.94 -12.09 -20.41
CA ARG A 350 -1.10 -10.90 -20.22
C ARG A 350 -0.58 -10.78 -18.79
N SER A 351 -1.43 -11.02 -17.80
CA SER A 351 -1.04 -10.95 -16.38
C SER A 351 -0.06 -12.05 -15.95
N LEU A 352 -0.04 -13.17 -16.68
CA LEU A 352 0.89 -14.28 -16.51
C LEU A 352 2.21 -14.08 -17.28
N GLY A 353 2.34 -13.01 -18.07
CA GLY A 353 3.50 -12.79 -18.94
C GLY A 353 3.47 -13.63 -20.22
N VAL A 354 2.31 -14.14 -20.63
CA VAL A 354 2.11 -14.93 -21.85
C VAL A 354 1.62 -14.02 -22.97
N ASN A 355 2.39 -13.88 -24.06
CA ASN A 355 2.01 -13.10 -25.23
C ASN A 355 1.20 -13.94 -26.23
N LEU A 356 -0.11 -13.68 -26.32
CA LEU A 356 -1.02 -14.39 -27.24
C LEU A 356 -0.72 -14.17 -28.72
N GLU A 357 -0.01 -13.10 -29.10
CA GLU A 357 0.36 -12.87 -30.51
C GLU A 357 1.27 -13.96 -31.08
N HIS A 358 1.98 -14.69 -30.21
CA HIS A 358 2.83 -15.82 -30.59
C HIS A 358 2.08 -17.16 -30.67
N TRP A 359 0.77 -17.18 -30.40
CA TRP A 359 -0.07 -18.37 -30.49
C TRP A 359 -0.77 -18.44 -31.85
N GLN A 360 -0.58 -19.55 -32.57
CA GLN A 360 -1.12 -19.73 -33.93
C GLN A 360 -2.47 -20.46 -33.97
N GLY A 361 -3.00 -20.90 -32.81
CA GLY A 361 -4.27 -21.61 -32.71
C GLY A 361 -5.39 -20.81 -32.04
N GLU A 362 -6.52 -21.45 -31.80
CA GLU A 362 -7.58 -20.87 -30.96
C GLU A 362 -7.15 -20.91 -29.48
N ALA A 363 -7.24 -19.78 -28.79
CA ALA A 363 -6.92 -19.69 -27.36
C ALA A 363 -8.04 -20.35 -26.54
N SER A 364 -7.85 -21.61 -26.18
CA SER A 364 -8.85 -22.42 -25.48
C SER A 364 -8.34 -22.91 -24.13
N LEU A 365 -9.08 -22.57 -23.06
CA LEU A 365 -8.77 -22.98 -21.68
C LEU A 365 -8.83 -24.49 -21.43
N THR A 366 -9.29 -25.29 -22.41
CA THR A 366 -9.33 -26.75 -22.34
C THR A 366 -8.34 -27.43 -23.30
N SER A 367 -7.69 -26.67 -24.18
CA SER A 367 -6.70 -27.23 -25.10
C SER A 367 -5.40 -27.53 -24.35
N LYS A 368 -5.00 -28.81 -24.32
CA LYS A 368 -3.73 -29.25 -23.72
C LYS A 368 -2.54 -28.57 -24.40
N GLU A 369 -2.62 -28.37 -25.70
CA GLU A 369 -1.56 -27.72 -26.49
C GLU A 369 -1.41 -26.26 -26.08
N PHE A 370 -2.52 -25.52 -26.00
CA PHE A 370 -2.52 -24.12 -25.56
C PHE A 370 -2.01 -23.97 -24.12
N ILE A 371 -2.47 -24.83 -23.20
CA ILE A 371 -2.03 -24.80 -21.79
C ILE A 371 -0.52 -25.06 -21.70
N SER A 372 -0.02 -26.08 -22.40
CA SER A 372 1.41 -26.43 -22.37
C SER A 372 2.27 -25.32 -22.98
N TRP A 373 1.81 -24.70 -24.06
CA TRP A 373 2.46 -23.54 -24.68
C TRP A 373 2.51 -22.33 -23.72
N ALA A 374 1.40 -22.00 -23.06
CA ALA A 374 1.34 -20.90 -22.11
C ALA A 374 2.25 -21.13 -20.90
N GLU A 375 2.32 -22.37 -20.41
CA GLU A 375 3.24 -22.77 -19.33
C GLU A 375 4.70 -22.54 -19.73
N ALA A 376 5.10 -22.96 -20.94
CA ALA A 376 6.44 -22.79 -21.48
C ALA A 376 6.82 -21.31 -21.66
N GLN A 377 5.94 -20.49 -22.24
CA GLN A 377 6.17 -19.05 -22.43
C GLN A 377 6.39 -18.33 -21.09
N ARG A 378 5.58 -18.64 -20.07
CA ARG A 378 5.75 -18.06 -18.73
C ARG A 378 7.06 -18.49 -18.09
N ASP A 379 7.47 -19.74 -18.26
CA ASP A 379 8.76 -20.22 -17.72
C ASP A 379 9.96 -19.57 -18.40
N GLU A 380 9.85 -19.23 -19.68
CA GLU A 380 10.85 -18.45 -20.40
C GLU A 380 10.93 -17.01 -19.87
N GLU A 381 9.79 -16.34 -19.71
CA GLU A 381 9.73 -14.98 -19.14
C GLU A 381 10.21 -14.93 -17.68
N ALA A 382 10.00 -16.01 -16.92
CA ALA A 382 10.55 -16.14 -15.57
C ALA A 382 12.08 -16.15 -15.55
N LYS A 383 12.71 -16.80 -16.55
CA LYS A 383 14.17 -16.85 -16.69
C LYS A 383 14.76 -15.50 -17.09
N THR A 384 14.07 -14.73 -17.95
CA THR A 384 14.53 -13.41 -18.40
C THR A 384 14.44 -12.35 -17.30
N ARG A 385 13.41 -12.42 -16.45
CA ARG A 385 13.18 -11.49 -15.33
C ARG A 385 13.89 -11.84 -14.02
N ALA A 386 14.44 -13.04 -13.88
CA ALA A 386 15.21 -13.40 -12.70
C ALA A 386 16.43 -12.46 -12.57
N PRO A 387 16.67 -11.87 -11.38
CA PRO A 387 17.81 -10.98 -11.20
C PRO A 387 19.09 -11.76 -11.52
N LYS A 388 19.85 -11.30 -12.53
CA LYS A 388 21.18 -11.84 -12.84
C LYS A 388 21.99 -11.77 -11.56
N ARG A 389 22.24 -12.92 -10.91
CA ARG A 389 23.20 -13.03 -9.81
C ARG A 389 24.49 -12.43 -10.34
N SER A 390 24.86 -11.23 -9.87
CA SER A 390 26.14 -10.65 -10.22
C SER A 390 27.19 -11.62 -9.71
N ARG A 391 27.86 -12.33 -10.61
CA ARG A 391 29.09 -13.04 -10.30
C ARG A 391 30.06 -11.96 -9.83
N ARG A 392 30.20 -11.80 -8.52
CA ARG A 392 31.32 -11.08 -7.92
C ARG A 392 32.57 -11.77 -8.43
N LYS A 393 33.34 -11.07 -9.27
CA LYS A 393 34.78 -11.25 -9.33
C LYS A 393 35.40 -10.29 -8.32
#